data_AF-A0A9C8AIB4-F1
#
_entry.id   AF-A0A9C8AIB4-F1
#
_cell.length_a   1.000
_cell.length_b   1.000
_cell.length_c   1.000
_cell.angle_alpha   90.00
_cell.angle_beta   90.00
_cell.angle_gamma   90.00
#
_symmetry.space_group_name_H-M   'P 1'
#
loop_
_entity.id
_entity.type
_entity.pdbx_description
1 polymer ?
#
loop_
_entity_poly.entity_id
_entity_poly.type
_entity_poly.pdbx_seq_one_letter_code
_entity_poly.pdbx_strand_id
1 'polypeptide(L)'
;MKDAWEDVFSVDYEGLEEKLGFHFNDKALLIQALVHSSYVNENPLFPLDNNERLEFLGDAVLDFLVGDYLYHRFPEMREGDLTWFRASLVKGETLASFARKLGLGKFLLMGRGEEEGGGRERSTILGSAFEALVGALYLDKGLEAVRRFLEPFIEPELEHILREASKMDPKSHLQEMSQEWLGITPVYKTLKEKGPDHAKTFTVAVFIGDKIYGRGQGNSKHQASIEAAKAALRTLHRKMADDPSWRLPRRVRLALLEVLRHLKGIRRWAIAGSTASALSGLPITPHDIDIITDKKGARAISRRLEEFVILPLDWRENEQYASHFAQFKVEGVKVELMGDLRVKKDKTILRFNYWADVKEMPFGNSRVRVVPPEFQLVANLLIKGKEERARLIAKHLRSEGYNEKLITKIVKRSKLPRAIREQIHRMLAGEGADAS
;
A
#
# COMPACT_ATOMS: atom_id res chain seq x y z
N MET A 1 5.55 -41.76 17.56
CA MET A 1 4.10 -41.50 17.74
C MET A 1 3.76 -40.19 17.06
N LYS A 2 3.66 -40.19 15.72
CA LYS A 2 3.48 -38.95 14.95
C LYS A 2 2.17 -38.86 14.15
N ASP A 3 1.32 -39.88 14.16
CA ASP A 3 0.17 -39.94 13.25
C ASP A 3 -1.10 -40.50 13.95
N ALA A 4 -1.62 -39.82 14.97
CA ALA A 4 -2.88 -40.24 15.62
C ALA A 4 -3.73 -39.07 16.12
N TRP A 5 -3.74 -37.94 15.41
CA TRP A 5 -4.64 -36.82 15.72
C TRP A 5 -5.99 -36.93 15.00
N GLU A 6 -6.03 -37.59 13.84
CA GLU A 6 -7.28 -37.80 13.06
C GLU A 6 -8.33 -38.62 13.83
N ASP A 7 -7.89 -39.67 14.53
CA ASP A 7 -8.78 -40.55 15.30
C ASP A 7 -9.32 -39.92 16.60
N VAL A 8 -8.67 -38.87 17.13
CA VAL A 8 -8.99 -38.30 18.45
C VAL A 8 -9.98 -37.14 18.36
N PHE A 9 -9.93 -36.34 17.28
CA PHE A 9 -10.64 -35.06 17.24
C PHE A 9 -11.78 -34.97 16.23
N SER A 10 -11.95 -35.93 15.31
CA SER A 10 -13.04 -35.95 14.29
C SER A 10 -13.13 -34.70 13.39
N VAL A 11 -12.11 -33.84 13.40
CA VAL A 11 -12.01 -32.64 12.56
C VAL A 11 -11.02 -32.89 11.44
N ASP A 12 -11.42 -32.58 10.21
CA ASP A 12 -10.53 -32.51 9.04
C ASP A 12 -9.62 -31.25 9.13
N TYR A 13 -8.64 -31.30 10.03
CA TYR A 13 -7.72 -30.19 10.23
C TYR A 13 -6.75 -30.03 9.05
N GLU A 14 -6.42 -31.11 8.34
CA GLU A 14 -5.57 -31.06 7.15
C GLU A 14 -6.26 -30.28 6.02
N GLY A 15 -7.53 -30.56 5.75
CA GLY A 15 -8.33 -29.80 4.79
C GLY A 15 -8.54 -28.34 5.19
N LEU A 16 -8.53 -28.02 6.49
CA LEU A 16 -8.50 -26.63 6.94
C LEU A 16 -7.14 -25.98 6.69
N GLU A 17 -6.03 -26.64 7.01
CA GLU A 17 -4.68 -26.11 6.76
C GLU A 17 -4.43 -25.80 5.28
N GLU A 18 -4.89 -26.67 4.38
CA GLU A 18 -4.82 -26.44 2.93
C GLU A 18 -5.58 -25.17 2.52
N LYS A 19 -6.76 -24.94 3.09
CA LYS A 19 -7.55 -23.72 2.83
C LYS A 19 -6.91 -22.47 3.42
N LEU A 20 -6.28 -22.58 4.58
CA LEU A 20 -5.58 -21.47 5.22
C LEU A 20 -4.28 -21.13 4.49
N GLY A 21 -3.68 -22.09 3.79
CA GLY A 21 -2.37 -21.95 3.15
C GLY A 21 -1.21 -22.00 4.16
N PHE A 22 -1.45 -22.54 5.35
CA PHE A 22 -0.45 -22.67 6.42
C PHE A 22 -0.60 -24.01 7.13
N HIS A 23 0.54 -24.61 7.49
CA HIS A 23 0.59 -25.77 8.37
C HIS A 23 1.01 -25.36 9.78
N PHE A 24 0.19 -25.67 10.78
CA PHE A 24 0.50 -25.47 12.19
C PHE A 24 1.60 -26.43 12.66
N ASN A 25 2.53 -25.94 13.48
CA ASN A 25 3.47 -26.81 14.19
C ASN A 25 2.76 -27.54 15.33
N ASP A 26 1.92 -26.82 16.07
CA ASP A 26 1.07 -27.35 17.12
C ASP A 26 -0.39 -27.46 16.65
N LYS A 27 -0.81 -28.69 16.34
CA LYS A 27 -2.18 -28.99 15.88
C LYS A 27 -3.21 -28.77 16.98
N ALA A 28 -2.83 -28.85 18.26
CA ALA A 28 -3.74 -28.63 19.36
C ALA A 28 -4.25 -27.18 19.38
N LEU A 29 -3.41 -26.20 19.01
CA LEU A 29 -3.83 -24.79 18.91
C LEU A 29 -4.89 -24.58 17.82
N LEU A 30 -4.69 -25.19 16.64
CA LEU A 30 -5.66 -25.12 15.55
C LEU A 30 -6.99 -25.76 15.95
N ILE A 31 -6.94 -26.95 16.55
CA ILE A 31 -8.14 -27.66 16.99
C ILE A 31 -8.84 -26.85 18.09
N GLN A 32 -8.11 -26.34 19.09
CA GLN A 32 -8.67 -25.54 20.17
C GLN A 32 -9.43 -24.31 19.64
N ALA A 33 -8.91 -23.62 18.62
CA ALA A 33 -9.59 -22.47 18.01
C ALA A 33 -10.99 -22.80 17.45
N LEU A 34 -11.23 -24.07 17.12
CA LEU A 34 -12.48 -24.58 16.56
C LEU A 34 -13.46 -25.07 17.63
N VAL A 35 -13.06 -25.12 18.90
CA VAL A 35 -13.85 -25.70 20.00
C VAL A 35 -14.73 -24.62 20.64
N HIS A 36 -16.03 -24.66 20.34
CA HIS A 36 -17.00 -23.82 21.01
C HIS A 36 -17.23 -24.29 22.46
N SER A 37 -17.55 -23.38 23.37
CA SER A 37 -17.77 -23.69 24.80
C SER A 37 -18.86 -24.74 25.03
N SER A 38 -19.90 -24.78 24.18
CA SER A 38 -20.94 -25.83 24.25
C SER A 38 -20.40 -27.24 24.01
N TYR A 39 -19.33 -27.41 23.22
CA TYR A 39 -18.74 -28.72 22.97
C TYR A 39 -18.06 -29.28 24.21
N VAL A 40 -17.25 -28.46 24.89
CA VAL A 40 -16.54 -28.86 26.12
C VAL A 40 -17.54 -29.18 27.24
N ASN A 41 -18.64 -28.41 27.32
CA ASN A 41 -19.71 -28.67 28.29
C ASN A 41 -20.40 -30.03 28.08
N GLU A 42 -20.59 -30.46 26.83
CA GLU A 42 -21.17 -31.77 26.49
C GLU A 42 -20.14 -32.92 26.51
N ASN A 43 -18.84 -32.60 26.38
CA ASN A 43 -17.75 -33.57 26.29
C ASN A 43 -16.66 -33.28 27.35
N PRO A 44 -16.93 -33.51 28.66
CA PRO A 44 -16.02 -33.12 29.75
C PRO A 44 -14.69 -33.88 29.77
N LEU A 45 -14.56 -34.96 29.01
CA LEU A 45 -13.32 -35.72 28.84
C LEU A 45 -12.47 -35.23 27.65
N PHE A 46 -12.95 -34.24 26.91
CA PHE A 46 -12.22 -33.66 25.80
C PHE A 46 -10.94 -32.98 26.30
N PRO A 47 -9.76 -33.22 25.69
CA PRO A 47 -8.48 -32.86 26.29
C PRO A 47 -8.08 -31.39 26.12
N LEU A 48 -8.82 -30.59 25.33
CA LEU A 48 -8.53 -29.18 25.07
C LEU A 48 -9.62 -28.29 25.66
N ASP A 49 -9.25 -27.04 25.99
CA ASP A 49 -10.19 -26.01 26.40
C ASP A 49 -11.03 -25.50 25.20
N ASN A 50 -12.00 -24.63 25.50
CA ASN A 50 -12.71 -23.88 24.46
C ASN A 50 -11.83 -22.79 23.83
N ASN A 51 -12.38 -22.12 22.82
CA ASN A 51 -11.68 -21.12 22.03
C ASN A 51 -11.71 -19.68 22.61
N GLU A 52 -12.41 -19.42 23.71
CA GLU A 52 -12.66 -18.05 24.23
C GLU A 52 -11.37 -17.32 24.64
N ARG A 53 -10.37 -18.05 25.16
CA ARG A 53 -9.06 -17.45 25.48
C ARG A 53 -8.24 -17.12 24.24
N LEU A 54 -8.38 -17.92 23.19
CA LEU A 54 -7.74 -17.64 21.90
C LEU A 54 -8.43 -16.49 21.19
N GLU A 55 -9.76 -16.41 21.27
CA GLU A 55 -10.57 -15.29 20.80
C GLU A 55 -10.09 -13.98 21.41
N PHE A 56 -9.99 -13.92 22.75
CA PHE A 56 -9.50 -12.75 23.46
C PHE A 56 -8.11 -12.29 22.98
N LEU A 57 -7.18 -13.22 22.76
CA LEU A 57 -5.85 -12.89 22.25
C LEU A 57 -5.91 -12.45 20.77
N GLY A 58 -6.71 -13.15 19.98
CA GLY A 58 -6.89 -12.91 18.55
C GLY A 58 -7.48 -11.54 18.25
N ASP A 59 -8.47 -11.09 19.03
CA ASP A 59 -9.04 -9.75 18.94
C ASP A 59 -7.96 -8.68 19.11
N ALA A 60 -7.15 -8.76 20.18
CA ALA A 60 -6.06 -7.82 20.41
C ALA A 60 -5.00 -7.81 19.28
N VAL A 61 -4.69 -8.99 18.70
CA VAL A 61 -3.76 -9.10 17.56
C VAL A 61 -4.37 -8.50 16.29
N LEU A 62 -5.64 -8.76 16.02
CA LEU A 62 -6.40 -8.19 14.90
C LEU A 62 -6.41 -6.67 14.99
N ASP A 63 -6.79 -6.13 16.15
CA ASP A 63 -6.87 -4.69 16.40
C ASP A 63 -5.53 -3.99 16.14
N PHE A 64 -4.44 -4.60 16.64
CA PHE A 64 -3.10 -4.09 16.42
C PHE A 64 -2.71 -4.12 14.94
N LEU A 65 -2.88 -5.27 14.27
CA LEU A 65 -2.46 -5.43 12.87
C LEU A 65 -3.27 -4.56 11.91
N VAL A 66 -4.58 -4.44 12.12
CA VAL A 66 -5.44 -3.56 11.32
C VAL A 66 -5.09 -2.10 11.58
N GLY A 67 -4.88 -1.72 12.84
CA GLY A 67 -4.42 -0.37 13.20
C GLY A 67 -3.07 0.00 12.56
N ASP A 68 -2.09 -0.90 12.65
CA ASP A 68 -0.77 -0.75 12.04
C ASP A 68 -0.86 -0.63 10.52
N TYR A 69 -1.66 -1.48 9.87
CA TYR A 69 -1.91 -1.43 8.45
C TYR A 69 -2.54 -0.09 8.02
N LEU A 70 -3.60 0.37 8.70
CA LEU A 70 -4.28 1.63 8.38
C LEU A 70 -3.37 2.85 8.59
N TYR A 71 -2.60 2.88 9.68
CA TYR A 71 -1.66 3.96 9.98
C TYR A 71 -0.61 4.15 8.87
N HIS A 72 -0.06 3.04 8.35
CA HIS A 72 0.91 3.09 7.27
C HIS A 72 0.27 3.33 5.90
N ARG A 73 -0.96 2.84 5.69
CA ARG A 73 -1.72 3.01 4.44
C ARG A 73 -2.18 4.45 4.23
N PHE A 74 -2.58 5.13 5.30
CA PHE A 74 -3.14 6.48 5.28
C PHE A 74 -2.43 7.44 6.24
N PRO A 75 -1.16 7.82 5.97
CA PRO A 75 -0.34 8.61 6.90
C PRO A 75 -0.85 10.03 7.16
N GLU A 76 -1.76 10.53 6.33
CA GLU A 76 -2.35 11.88 6.45
C GLU A 76 -3.80 11.84 6.96
N MET A 77 -4.37 10.66 7.19
CA MET A 77 -5.72 10.48 7.71
C MET A 77 -5.76 10.79 9.21
N ARG A 78 -6.85 11.40 9.69
CA ARG A 78 -6.96 11.79 11.10
C ARG A 78 -7.19 10.55 11.95
N GLU A 79 -6.75 10.63 13.21
CA GLU A 79 -6.89 9.54 14.17
C GLU A 79 -8.35 9.04 14.29
N GLY A 80 -9.33 9.95 14.37
CA GLY A 80 -10.74 9.56 14.48
C GLY A 80 -11.25 8.74 13.28
N ASP A 81 -10.79 9.06 12.06
CA ASP A 81 -11.15 8.31 10.86
C ASP A 81 -10.46 6.94 10.84
N LEU A 82 -9.17 6.88 11.21
CA LEU A 82 -8.43 5.62 11.37
C LEU A 82 -9.10 4.70 12.38
N THR A 83 -9.55 5.23 13.52
CA THR A 83 -10.29 4.51 14.56
C THR A 83 -11.62 3.98 14.01
N TRP A 84 -12.34 4.77 13.22
CA TRP A 84 -13.59 4.34 12.59
C TRP A 84 -13.37 3.21 11.56
N PHE A 85 -12.35 3.32 10.71
CA PHE A 85 -12.01 2.26 9.75
C PHE A 85 -11.57 0.98 10.45
N ARG A 86 -10.74 1.08 11.50
CA ARG A 86 -10.32 -0.08 12.29
C ARG A 86 -11.55 -0.80 12.85
N ALA A 87 -12.41 -0.08 13.57
CA ALA A 87 -13.63 -0.64 14.14
C ALA A 87 -14.53 -1.30 13.08
N SER A 88 -14.61 -0.71 11.89
CA SER A 88 -15.42 -1.26 10.79
C SER A 88 -14.85 -2.55 10.19
N LEU A 89 -13.52 -2.71 10.21
CA LEU A 89 -12.82 -3.88 9.70
C LEU A 89 -12.81 -5.06 10.69
N VAL A 90 -12.78 -4.78 11.99
CA VAL A 90 -12.70 -5.81 13.04
C VAL A 90 -14.04 -6.07 13.73
N LYS A 91 -15.15 -5.44 13.31
CA LYS A 91 -16.46 -5.75 13.89
C LYS A 91 -16.90 -7.20 13.59
N GLY A 92 -17.65 -7.78 14.52
CA GLY A 92 -18.11 -9.17 14.45
C GLY A 92 -18.80 -9.55 13.15
N GLU A 93 -19.62 -8.69 12.52
CA GLU A 93 -20.23 -9.02 11.23
C GLU A 93 -19.20 -9.19 10.10
N THR A 94 -18.16 -8.35 10.11
CA THR A 94 -17.08 -8.39 9.13
C THR A 94 -16.25 -9.67 9.31
N LEU A 95 -15.86 -9.98 10.55
CA LEU A 95 -15.09 -11.18 10.87
C LEU A 95 -15.89 -12.46 10.59
N ALA A 96 -17.19 -12.47 10.88
CA ALA A 96 -18.08 -13.56 10.49
C ALA A 96 -18.11 -13.76 8.96
N SER A 97 -18.05 -12.69 8.17
CA SER A 97 -17.96 -12.79 6.71
C SER A 97 -16.65 -13.44 6.26
N PHE A 98 -15.54 -13.18 6.95
CA PHE A 98 -14.24 -13.82 6.67
C PHE A 98 -14.27 -15.30 7.01
N ALA A 99 -14.84 -15.65 8.17
CA ALA A 99 -15.08 -17.04 8.56
C ALA A 99 -15.91 -17.81 7.52
N ARG A 100 -16.96 -17.18 6.96
CA ARG A 100 -17.79 -17.78 5.88
C ARG A 100 -17.00 -17.98 4.59
N LYS A 101 -16.14 -17.02 4.20
CA LYS A 101 -15.26 -17.16 3.02
C LYS A 101 -14.32 -18.37 3.15
N LEU A 102 -13.85 -18.65 4.37
CA LEU A 102 -13.04 -19.84 4.68
C LEU A 102 -13.87 -21.14 4.79
N GLY A 103 -15.19 -21.01 4.96
CA GLY A 103 -16.06 -22.13 5.32
C GLY A 103 -15.77 -22.68 6.72
N LEU A 104 -15.32 -21.81 7.64
CA LEU A 104 -14.85 -22.17 8.98
C LEU A 104 -15.92 -22.90 9.80
N GLY A 105 -17.20 -22.56 9.62
CA GLY A 105 -18.33 -23.18 10.32
C GLY A 105 -18.40 -24.70 10.19
N LYS A 106 -17.87 -25.28 9.11
CA LYS A 106 -17.85 -26.74 8.87
C LYS A 106 -16.86 -27.47 9.78
N PHE A 107 -15.85 -26.77 10.29
CA PHE A 107 -14.79 -27.34 11.11
C PHE A 107 -15.03 -27.13 12.61
N LEU A 108 -16.03 -26.34 12.98
CA LEU A 108 -16.33 -26.07 14.38
C LEU A 108 -16.80 -27.32 15.12
N LEU A 109 -16.27 -27.51 16.31
CA LEU A 109 -16.75 -28.46 17.30
C LEU A 109 -17.73 -27.73 18.22
N MET A 110 -18.98 -28.17 18.22
CA MET A 110 -20.06 -27.58 19.03
C MET A 110 -20.97 -28.68 19.57
N GLY A 111 -21.58 -28.42 20.73
CA GLY A 111 -22.58 -29.32 21.31
C GLY A 111 -23.80 -29.49 20.41
N ARG A 112 -24.52 -30.61 20.54
CA ARG A 112 -25.64 -30.97 19.65
C ARG A 112 -26.73 -29.91 19.64
N GLY A 113 -27.08 -29.35 20.80
CA GLY A 113 -28.11 -28.31 20.88
C GLY A 113 -27.71 -27.03 20.15
N GLU A 114 -26.42 -26.66 20.18
CA GLU A 114 -25.91 -25.49 19.45
C GLU A 114 -25.89 -25.75 17.95
N GLU A 115 -25.54 -26.97 17.53
CA GLU A 115 -25.54 -27.39 16.14
C GLU A 115 -26.96 -27.38 15.55
N GLU A 116 -27.92 -28.01 16.23
CA GLU A 116 -29.34 -28.03 15.84
C GLU A 116 -29.95 -26.62 15.79
N GLY A 117 -29.47 -25.72 16.66
CA GLY A 117 -29.82 -24.29 16.68
C GLY A 117 -29.16 -23.45 15.58
N GLY A 118 -28.49 -24.06 14.60
CA GLY A 118 -27.85 -23.37 13.48
C GLY A 118 -26.55 -22.64 13.84
N GLY A 119 -25.87 -23.04 14.92
CA GLY A 119 -24.67 -22.38 15.43
C GLY A 119 -23.55 -22.23 14.38
N ARG A 120 -23.41 -23.19 13.45
CA ARG A 120 -22.40 -23.17 12.37
C ARG A 120 -22.49 -21.96 11.43
N GLU A 121 -23.66 -21.34 11.32
CA GLU A 121 -23.90 -20.19 10.43
C GLU A 121 -24.07 -18.86 11.19
N ARG A 122 -24.15 -18.93 12.53
CA ARG A 122 -24.41 -17.78 13.39
C ARG A 122 -23.21 -16.83 13.39
N SER A 123 -23.46 -15.55 13.07
CA SER A 123 -22.39 -14.55 12.92
C SER A 123 -21.53 -14.39 14.17
N THR A 124 -22.13 -14.43 15.37
CA THR A 124 -21.37 -14.28 16.62
C THR A 124 -20.35 -15.39 16.81
N ILE A 125 -20.77 -16.65 16.63
CA ILE A 125 -19.88 -17.82 16.75
C ILE A 125 -18.79 -17.80 15.67
N LEU A 126 -19.15 -17.46 14.44
CA LEU A 126 -18.22 -17.38 13.33
C LEU A 126 -17.17 -16.27 13.50
N GLY A 127 -17.58 -15.11 14.03
CA GLY A 127 -16.66 -14.01 14.37
C GLY A 127 -15.66 -14.43 15.44
N SER A 128 -16.16 -14.93 16.58
CA SER A 128 -15.32 -15.43 17.69
C SER A 128 -14.37 -16.55 17.26
N ALA A 129 -14.83 -17.48 16.40
CA ALA A 129 -13.97 -18.54 15.88
C ALA A 129 -12.87 -18.00 14.93
N PHE A 130 -13.16 -16.95 14.16
CA PHE A 130 -12.15 -16.30 13.32
C PHE A 130 -11.09 -15.60 14.18
N GLU A 131 -11.50 -14.88 15.22
CA GLU A 131 -10.58 -14.29 16.20
C GLU A 131 -9.74 -15.38 16.88
N ALA A 132 -10.36 -16.46 17.34
CA ALA A 132 -9.64 -17.57 17.95
C ALA A 132 -8.61 -18.21 17.00
N LEU A 133 -8.94 -18.34 15.71
CA LEU A 133 -8.01 -18.83 14.69
C LEU A 133 -6.82 -17.89 14.52
N VAL A 134 -7.04 -16.57 14.53
CA VAL A 134 -5.96 -15.56 14.53
C VAL A 134 -5.10 -15.72 15.78
N GLY A 135 -5.70 -15.88 16.95
CA GLY A 135 -4.98 -16.11 18.21
C GLY A 135 -4.11 -17.38 18.17
N ALA A 136 -4.64 -18.48 17.65
CA ALA A 136 -3.91 -19.73 17.47
C ALA A 136 -2.73 -19.56 16.48
N LEU A 137 -2.97 -18.93 15.33
CA LEU A 137 -1.92 -18.69 14.33
C LEU A 137 -0.81 -17.78 14.87
N TYR A 138 -1.18 -16.75 15.66
CA TYR A 138 -0.23 -15.89 16.33
C TYR A 138 0.69 -16.67 17.27
N LEU A 139 0.13 -17.57 18.10
CA LEU A 139 0.91 -18.38 19.01
C LEU A 139 1.82 -19.39 18.29
N ASP A 140 1.38 -19.98 17.18
CA ASP A 140 2.16 -20.98 16.45
C ASP A 140 3.26 -20.39 15.55
N LYS A 141 2.97 -19.26 14.87
CA LYS A 141 3.82 -18.72 13.79
C LYS A 141 4.24 -17.27 13.98
N GLY A 142 3.69 -16.56 14.97
CA GLY A 142 4.00 -15.17 15.24
C GLY A 142 3.27 -14.17 14.34
N LEU A 143 3.52 -12.88 14.62
CA LEU A 143 2.75 -11.76 14.09
C LEU A 143 2.79 -11.62 12.56
N GLU A 144 3.94 -11.90 11.94
CA GLU A 144 4.11 -11.73 10.48
C GLU A 144 3.31 -12.78 9.68
N ALA A 145 3.16 -13.99 10.22
CA ALA A 145 2.31 -15.00 9.60
C ALA A 145 0.84 -14.58 9.64
N VAL A 146 0.38 -14.02 10.75
CA VAL A 146 -0.98 -13.47 10.88
C VAL A 146 -1.20 -12.33 9.91
N ARG A 147 -0.22 -11.42 9.75
CA ARG A 147 -0.30 -10.33 8.77
C ARG A 147 -0.54 -10.85 7.35
N ARG A 148 0.25 -11.85 6.92
CA ARG A 148 0.08 -12.48 5.60
C ARG A 148 -1.26 -13.20 5.44
N PHE A 149 -1.73 -13.84 6.51
CA PHE A 149 -3.03 -14.50 6.53
C PHE A 149 -4.20 -13.50 6.38
N LEU A 150 -4.11 -12.33 7.01
CA LEU A 150 -5.17 -11.32 7.01
C LEU A 150 -5.20 -10.45 5.73
N GLU A 151 -4.06 -10.25 5.07
CA GLU A 151 -3.94 -9.36 3.89
C GLU A 151 -5.03 -9.59 2.81
N PRO A 152 -5.37 -10.84 2.41
CA PRO A 152 -6.40 -11.09 1.40
C PRO A 152 -7.83 -10.75 1.85
N PHE A 153 -8.07 -10.57 3.15
CA PHE A 153 -9.37 -10.22 3.72
C PHE A 153 -9.50 -8.71 3.97
N ILE A 154 -8.45 -8.09 4.50
CA ILE A 154 -8.48 -6.70 4.95
C ILE A 154 -8.53 -5.72 3.76
N GLU A 155 -7.67 -5.86 2.74
CA GLU A 155 -7.64 -4.89 1.63
C GLU A 155 -8.97 -4.85 0.85
N PRO A 156 -9.58 -5.98 0.44
CA PRO A 156 -10.85 -5.94 -0.28
C PRO A 156 -11.99 -5.36 0.56
N GLU A 157 -12.02 -5.67 1.86
CA GLU A 157 -13.05 -5.15 2.75
C GLU A 157 -12.87 -3.65 3.01
N LEU A 158 -11.63 -3.18 3.18
CA LEU A 158 -11.34 -1.76 3.30
C LEU A 158 -11.76 -1.00 2.03
N GLU A 159 -11.46 -1.52 0.85
CA GLU A 159 -11.92 -0.94 -0.42
C GLU A 159 -13.45 -0.87 -0.51
N HIS A 160 -14.14 -1.91 -0.01
CA HIS A 160 -15.59 -1.90 0.08
C HIS A 160 -16.10 -0.82 1.05
N ILE A 161 -15.53 -0.75 2.26
CA ILE A 161 -15.88 0.26 3.27
C ILE A 161 -15.59 1.67 2.75
N LEU A 162 -14.47 1.91 2.08
CA LEU A 162 -14.14 3.20 1.47
C LEU A 162 -15.17 3.61 0.41
N ARG A 163 -15.60 2.66 -0.43
CA ARG A 163 -16.66 2.91 -1.42
C ARG A 163 -17.98 3.24 -0.74
N GLU A 164 -18.37 2.53 0.32
CA GLU A 164 -19.61 2.80 1.05
C GLU A 164 -19.54 4.12 1.85
N ALA A 165 -18.43 4.41 2.53
CA ALA A 165 -18.19 5.67 3.23
C ALA A 165 -18.25 6.86 2.27
N SER A 166 -17.67 6.73 1.06
CA SER A 166 -17.79 7.74 0.01
C SER A 166 -19.22 7.96 -0.49
N LYS A 167 -20.13 7.00 -0.28
CA LYS A 167 -21.58 7.14 -0.56
C LYS A 167 -22.31 7.81 0.61
N MET A 168 -21.89 7.57 1.85
CA MET A 168 -22.53 8.06 3.08
C MET A 168 -22.26 9.55 3.36
N ASP A 169 -21.03 10.03 3.18
CA ASP A 169 -20.72 11.47 3.27
C ASP A 169 -19.77 11.96 2.15
N PRO A 170 -20.29 12.13 0.92
CA PRO A 170 -19.48 12.55 -0.21
C PRO A 170 -18.90 13.97 -0.08
N LYS A 171 -19.46 14.82 0.79
CA LYS A 171 -19.02 16.22 0.93
C LYS A 171 -17.79 16.31 1.83
N SER A 172 -17.80 15.64 2.98
CA SER A 172 -16.64 15.60 3.88
C SER A 172 -15.47 14.88 3.22
N HIS A 173 -15.74 13.74 2.57
CA HIS A 173 -14.71 13.00 1.83
C HIS A 173 -14.07 13.84 0.71
N LEU A 174 -14.89 14.57 -0.08
CA LEU A 174 -14.35 15.46 -1.11
C LEU A 174 -13.51 16.59 -0.51
N GLN A 175 -13.90 17.14 0.64
CA GLN A 175 -13.15 18.19 1.30
C GLN A 175 -11.77 17.70 1.76
N GLU A 176 -11.70 16.53 2.41
CA GLU A 176 -10.45 15.91 2.85
C GLU A 176 -9.51 15.66 1.66
N MET A 177 -10.01 14.97 0.64
CA MET A 177 -9.22 14.69 -0.56
C MET A 177 -8.77 15.98 -1.26
N SER A 178 -9.65 16.96 -1.41
CA SER A 178 -9.27 18.23 -2.05
C SER A 178 -8.23 19.00 -1.24
N GLN A 179 -8.33 18.98 0.09
CA GLN A 179 -7.40 19.67 0.97
C GLN A 179 -6.02 18.99 1.01
N GLU A 180 -5.98 17.67 1.10
CA GLU A 180 -4.73 16.90 1.07
C GLU A 180 -4.02 17.04 -0.29
N TRP A 181 -4.78 17.03 -1.39
CA TRP A 181 -4.21 16.94 -2.74
C TRP A 181 -3.94 18.28 -3.39
N LEU A 182 -4.86 19.21 -3.25
CA LEU A 182 -4.78 20.51 -3.89
C LEU A 182 -4.49 21.61 -2.89
N GLY A 183 -4.64 21.35 -1.58
CA GLY A 183 -4.56 22.39 -0.56
C GLY A 183 -5.73 23.38 -0.63
N ILE A 184 -6.81 23.00 -1.30
CA ILE A 184 -7.94 23.89 -1.60
C ILE A 184 -9.22 23.26 -1.07
N THR A 185 -10.01 24.06 -0.34
CA THR A 185 -11.33 23.66 0.13
C THR A 185 -12.37 23.76 -0.99
N PRO A 186 -13.19 22.72 -1.24
CA PRO A 186 -14.25 22.77 -2.25
C PRO A 186 -15.35 23.80 -1.92
N VAL A 187 -15.84 24.51 -2.94
CA VAL A 187 -16.91 25.50 -2.83
C VAL A 187 -18.11 25.07 -3.68
N TYR A 188 -19.30 25.05 -3.08
CA TYR A 188 -20.55 24.69 -3.75
C TYR A 188 -21.28 25.94 -4.21
N LYS A 189 -21.71 26.00 -5.48
CA LYS A 189 -22.51 27.11 -6.02
C LYS A 189 -23.74 26.57 -6.75
N THR A 190 -24.91 27.10 -6.43
CA THR A 190 -26.14 26.85 -7.20
C THR A 190 -26.03 27.57 -8.54
N LEU A 191 -26.09 26.81 -9.64
CA LEU A 191 -26.02 27.35 -10.99
C LEU A 191 -27.39 27.63 -11.58
N LYS A 192 -28.41 26.84 -11.20
CA LYS A 192 -29.76 26.95 -11.76
C LYS A 192 -30.81 26.44 -10.77
N GLU A 193 -31.97 27.10 -10.78
CA GLU A 193 -33.19 26.66 -10.12
C GLU A 193 -34.31 26.72 -11.17
N LYS A 194 -35.03 25.61 -11.40
CA LYS A 194 -36.10 25.53 -12.42
C LYS A 194 -37.27 24.70 -11.89
N GLY A 195 -38.50 25.11 -12.23
CA GLY A 195 -39.73 24.42 -11.87
C GLY A 195 -40.60 25.23 -10.91
N PRO A 196 -41.87 24.83 -10.72
CA PRO A 196 -42.76 25.46 -9.75
C PRO A 196 -42.28 25.19 -8.32
N ASP A 197 -42.66 26.02 -7.34
CA ASP A 197 -42.13 25.94 -5.97
C ASP A 197 -42.23 24.55 -5.32
N HIS A 198 -43.27 23.80 -5.63
CA HIS A 198 -43.52 22.44 -5.13
C HIS A 198 -42.78 21.33 -5.91
N ALA A 199 -42.09 21.67 -7.00
CA ALA A 199 -41.32 20.73 -7.84
C ALA A 199 -40.07 21.40 -8.44
N LYS A 200 -39.32 22.13 -7.60
CA LYS A 200 -38.07 22.79 -7.99
C LYS A 200 -36.95 21.77 -8.17
N THR A 201 -36.26 21.86 -9.30
CA THR A 201 -34.99 21.18 -9.56
C THR A 201 -33.83 22.17 -9.42
N PHE A 202 -32.89 21.84 -8.53
CA PHE A 202 -31.67 22.59 -8.30
C PHE A 202 -30.52 21.97 -9.06
N THR A 203 -29.68 22.78 -9.70
CA THR A 203 -28.38 22.37 -10.24
C THR A 203 -27.28 23.03 -9.44
N VAL A 204 -26.44 22.24 -8.78
CA VAL A 204 -25.29 22.71 -7.99
C VAL A 204 -24.00 22.25 -8.66
N ALA A 205 -22.98 23.11 -8.65
CA ALA A 205 -21.63 22.76 -9.05
C ALA A 205 -20.67 22.86 -7.87
N VAL A 206 -19.68 21.96 -7.85
CA VAL A 206 -18.55 22.03 -6.93
C VAL A 206 -17.34 22.60 -7.66
N PHE A 207 -16.77 23.64 -7.09
CA PHE A 207 -15.56 24.30 -7.52
C PHE A 207 -14.43 23.89 -6.60
N ILE A 208 -13.27 23.57 -7.17
CA ILE A 208 -12.02 23.49 -6.43
C ILE A 208 -11.07 24.49 -7.10
N GLY A 209 -10.78 25.58 -6.40
CA GLY A 209 -10.23 26.79 -7.02
C GLY A 209 -11.21 27.36 -8.04
N ASP A 210 -10.72 27.73 -9.23
CA ASP A 210 -11.54 28.32 -10.30
C ASP A 210 -12.18 27.29 -11.23
N LYS A 211 -11.98 26.00 -10.98
CA LYS A 211 -12.41 24.92 -11.87
C LYS A 211 -13.60 24.17 -11.29
N ILE A 212 -14.57 23.83 -12.14
CA ILE A 212 -15.67 22.93 -11.80
C ILE A 212 -15.15 21.50 -11.81
N TYR A 213 -15.26 20.80 -10.68
CA TYR A 213 -14.92 19.39 -10.56
C TYR A 213 -16.15 18.48 -10.66
N GLY A 214 -17.33 18.98 -10.28
CA GLY A 214 -18.56 18.20 -10.30
C GLY A 214 -19.81 19.06 -10.48
N ARG A 215 -20.86 18.46 -11.05
CA ARG A 215 -22.22 19.03 -11.12
C ARG A 215 -23.21 17.97 -10.67
N GLY A 216 -24.23 18.39 -9.94
CA GLY A 216 -25.30 17.54 -9.44
C GLY A 216 -26.65 18.22 -9.56
N GLN A 217 -27.69 17.41 -9.73
CA GLN A 217 -29.07 17.86 -9.75
C GLN A 217 -29.86 17.16 -8.65
N GLY A 218 -30.87 17.84 -8.12
CA GLY A 218 -31.73 17.29 -7.10
C GLY A 218 -32.98 18.14 -6.89
N ASN A 219 -33.97 17.56 -6.23
CA ASN A 219 -35.20 18.23 -5.77
C ASN A 219 -34.97 19.18 -4.57
N SER A 220 -33.76 19.19 -4.00
CA SER A 220 -33.31 20.16 -3.01
C SER A 220 -31.86 20.58 -3.28
N LYS A 221 -31.46 21.75 -2.75
CA LYS A 221 -30.06 22.21 -2.81
C LYS A 221 -29.10 21.22 -2.13
N HIS A 222 -29.55 20.58 -1.04
CA HIS A 222 -28.78 19.57 -0.33
C HIS A 222 -28.53 18.34 -1.22
N GLN A 223 -29.58 17.77 -1.80
CA GLN A 223 -29.47 16.61 -2.69
C GLN A 223 -28.61 16.91 -3.93
N ALA A 224 -28.83 18.07 -4.56
CA ALA A 224 -28.01 18.51 -5.70
C ALA A 224 -26.54 18.67 -5.32
N SER A 225 -26.23 19.11 -4.10
CA SER A 225 -24.86 19.25 -3.59
C SER A 225 -24.20 17.88 -3.34
N ILE A 226 -24.93 16.91 -2.80
CA ILE A 226 -24.44 15.53 -2.62
C ILE A 226 -24.06 14.92 -3.97
N GLU A 227 -24.94 15.03 -4.98
CA GLU A 227 -24.66 14.50 -6.32
C GLU A 227 -23.51 15.24 -6.99
N ALA A 228 -23.38 16.55 -6.76
CA ALA A 228 -22.27 17.34 -7.26
C ALA A 228 -20.94 16.90 -6.62
N ALA A 229 -20.95 16.57 -5.33
CA ALA A 229 -19.79 16.06 -4.59
C ALA A 229 -19.34 14.69 -5.11
N LYS A 230 -20.27 13.74 -5.31
CA LYS A 230 -19.98 12.44 -5.92
C LYS A 230 -19.39 12.58 -7.32
N ALA A 231 -19.93 13.49 -8.13
CA ALA A 231 -19.38 13.78 -9.46
C ALA A 231 -17.96 14.36 -9.35
N ALA A 232 -17.71 15.27 -8.41
CA ALA A 232 -16.40 15.83 -8.15
C ALA A 232 -15.37 14.78 -7.69
N LEU A 233 -15.75 13.86 -6.80
CA LEU A 233 -14.90 12.75 -6.37
C LEU A 233 -14.48 11.88 -7.56
N ARG A 234 -15.42 11.50 -8.44
CA ARG A 234 -15.08 10.75 -9.67
C ARG A 234 -14.11 11.51 -10.58
N THR A 235 -14.30 12.82 -10.73
CA THR A 235 -13.38 13.66 -11.51
C THR A 235 -12.00 13.74 -10.86
N LEU A 236 -11.95 13.88 -9.53
CA LEU A 236 -10.72 13.93 -8.76
C LEU A 236 -9.97 12.60 -8.89
N HIS A 237 -10.61 11.46 -8.64
CA HIS A 237 -10.03 10.13 -8.83
C HIS A 237 -9.47 9.90 -10.24
N ARG A 238 -10.19 10.33 -11.29
CA ARG A 238 -9.69 10.23 -12.66
C ARG A 238 -8.42 11.06 -12.87
N LYS A 239 -8.44 12.32 -12.41
CA LYS A 239 -7.26 13.19 -12.48
C LYS A 239 -6.08 12.63 -11.71
N MET A 240 -6.34 11.94 -10.59
CA MET A 240 -5.31 11.23 -9.83
C MET A 240 -4.79 10.06 -10.68
N ALA A 241 -5.64 9.20 -11.23
CA ALA A 241 -5.18 8.11 -12.09
C ALA A 241 -4.22 8.59 -13.22
N ASP A 242 -4.44 9.79 -13.75
CA ASP A 242 -3.62 10.39 -14.82
C ASP A 242 -2.34 11.13 -14.34
N ASP A 243 -2.21 11.47 -13.05
CA ASP A 243 -1.12 12.29 -12.49
C ASP A 243 -0.48 11.63 -11.27
N PRO A 244 0.67 10.93 -11.40
CA PRO A 244 1.29 10.17 -10.31
C PRO A 244 1.79 11.00 -9.12
N SER A 245 1.64 12.33 -9.11
CA SER A 245 2.12 13.21 -8.03
C SER A 245 1.56 12.91 -6.63
N TRP A 246 0.24 12.84 -6.49
CA TRP A 246 -0.53 11.77 -5.83
C TRP A 246 0.17 10.73 -4.96
N ARG A 247 1.06 9.93 -5.56
CA ARG A 247 1.73 8.82 -4.88
C ARG A 247 2.81 9.30 -3.91
N LEU A 248 3.05 10.61 -3.86
CA LEU A 248 4.01 11.24 -2.98
C LEU A 248 3.30 11.94 -1.81
N PRO A 249 3.87 11.87 -0.59
CA PRO A 249 3.44 12.71 0.52
C PRO A 249 3.41 14.18 0.12
N ARG A 250 2.44 14.94 0.64
CA ARG A 250 2.21 16.33 0.25
C ARG A 250 3.48 17.18 0.30
N ARG A 251 4.29 17.03 1.35
CA ARG A 251 5.58 17.75 1.50
C ARG A 251 6.57 17.42 0.38
N VAL A 252 6.75 16.14 0.06
CA VAL A 252 7.65 15.70 -1.03
C VAL A 252 7.12 16.18 -2.38
N ARG A 253 5.80 16.16 -2.59
CA ARG A 253 5.16 16.69 -3.80
C ARG A 253 5.44 18.19 -3.98
N LEU A 254 5.27 18.99 -2.93
CA LEU A 254 5.54 20.44 -2.95
C LEU A 254 7.02 20.74 -3.18
N ALA A 255 7.91 20.04 -2.46
CA ALA A 255 9.36 20.16 -2.67
C ALA A 255 9.76 19.83 -4.11
N LEU A 256 9.20 18.76 -4.68
CA LEU A 256 9.47 18.36 -6.06
C LEU A 256 8.90 19.37 -7.07
N LEU A 257 7.70 19.92 -6.84
CA LEU A 257 7.17 21.01 -7.69
C LEU A 257 8.12 22.21 -7.70
N GLU A 258 8.65 22.61 -6.55
CA GLU A 258 9.60 23.71 -6.45
C GLU A 258 10.90 23.39 -7.20
N VAL A 259 11.49 22.22 -6.94
CA VAL A 259 12.67 21.73 -7.69
C VAL A 259 12.42 21.76 -9.21
N LEU A 260 11.29 21.27 -9.69
CA LEU A 260 10.98 21.21 -11.12
C LEU A 260 10.95 22.59 -11.79
N ARG A 261 10.57 23.66 -11.07
CA ARG A 261 10.61 25.04 -11.58
C ARG A 261 12.05 25.45 -11.92
N HIS A 262 13.01 25.02 -11.11
CA HIS A 262 14.44 25.27 -11.30
C HIS A 262 15.08 24.36 -12.35
N LEU A 263 14.46 23.23 -12.70
CA LEU A 263 15.00 22.31 -13.71
C LEU A 263 14.65 22.68 -15.17
N LYS A 264 13.81 23.70 -15.40
CA LYS A 264 13.35 24.11 -16.74
C LYS A 264 14.51 24.37 -17.72
N GLY A 265 14.51 23.67 -18.86
CA GLY A 265 15.55 23.80 -19.89
C GLY A 265 16.82 22.98 -19.65
N ILE A 266 16.97 22.31 -18.51
CA ILE A 266 18.05 21.34 -18.29
C ILE A 266 17.64 20.01 -18.92
N ARG A 267 18.45 19.51 -19.85
CA ARG A 267 18.08 18.35 -20.70
C ARG A 267 18.31 16.99 -20.07
N ARG A 268 19.30 16.82 -19.20
CA ARG A 268 19.68 15.51 -18.64
C ARG A 268 19.53 15.52 -17.13
N TRP A 269 18.40 15.02 -16.66
CA TRP A 269 18.13 14.77 -15.26
C TRP A 269 16.97 13.79 -15.16
N ALA A 270 16.90 13.06 -14.06
CA ALA A 270 15.73 12.27 -13.69
C ALA A 270 15.69 12.11 -12.17
N ILE A 271 14.48 11.97 -11.64
CA ILE A 271 14.24 11.55 -10.27
C ILE A 271 14.54 10.06 -10.16
N ALA A 272 15.29 9.68 -9.13
CA ALA A 272 15.65 8.32 -8.77
C ALA A 272 15.16 7.99 -7.36
N GLY A 273 15.59 6.86 -6.82
CA GLY A 273 15.36 6.53 -5.42
C GLY A 273 13.89 6.31 -5.07
N SER A 274 13.55 6.58 -3.80
CA SER A 274 12.22 6.32 -3.20
C SER A 274 11.13 7.08 -3.94
N THR A 275 11.38 8.35 -4.25
CA THR A 275 10.45 9.20 -5.00
C THR A 275 10.18 8.63 -6.40
N ALA A 276 11.20 8.13 -7.11
CA ALA A 276 11.00 7.49 -8.40
C ALA A 276 10.23 6.17 -8.33
N SER A 277 10.48 5.36 -7.28
CA SER A 277 9.72 4.14 -7.03
C SER A 277 8.23 4.44 -6.82
N ALA A 278 7.92 5.39 -5.92
CA ALA A 278 6.55 5.80 -5.63
C ALA A 278 5.83 6.35 -6.87
N LEU A 279 6.48 7.25 -7.64
CA LEU A 279 5.92 7.75 -8.91
C LEU A 279 5.64 6.62 -9.91
N SER A 280 6.43 5.55 -9.89
CA SER A 280 6.25 4.38 -10.75
C SER A 280 5.19 3.40 -10.26
N GLY A 281 4.54 3.67 -9.12
CA GLY A 281 3.43 2.88 -8.58
C GLY A 281 3.81 1.89 -7.48
N LEU A 282 5.07 1.90 -7.02
CA LEU A 282 5.46 1.03 -5.92
C LEU A 282 4.89 1.55 -4.59
N PRO A 283 4.47 0.67 -3.66
CA PRO A 283 3.94 1.03 -2.36
C PRO A 283 5.09 1.43 -1.41
N ILE A 284 5.77 2.53 -1.72
CA ILE A 284 6.89 3.07 -0.94
C ILE A 284 6.59 4.52 -0.63
N THR A 285 6.75 4.91 0.63
CA THR A 285 6.62 6.29 1.07
C THR A 285 7.99 6.98 1.03
N PRO A 286 8.23 7.95 0.13
CA PRO A 286 9.49 8.67 0.09
C PRO A 286 9.58 9.76 1.16
N HIS A 287 10.80 10.01 1.63
CA HIS A 287 11.11 11.08 2.57
C HIS A 287 12.12 12.10 2.02
N ASP A 288 12.73 11.80 0.87
CA ASP A 288 13.73 12.60 0.19
C ASP A 288 13.60 12.47 -1.34
N ILE A 289 14.25 13.40 -2.05
CA ILE A 289 14.23 13.47 -3.52
C ILE A 289 15.66 13.26 -4.03
N ASP A 290 15.87 12.16 -4.74
CA ASP A 290 17.15 11.89 -5.42
C ASP A 290 17.08 12.35 -6.88
N ILE A 291 17.99 13.22 -7.29
CA ILE A 291 18.14 13.70 -8.67
C ILE A 291 19.43 13.14 -9.24
N ILE A 292 19.33 12.31 -10.29
CA ILE A 292 20.49 11.89 -11.07
C ILE A 292 20.65 12.76 -12.32
N THR A 293 21.87 13.09 -12.68
CA THR A 293 22.19 13.96 -13.82
C THR A 293 23.59 13.66 -14.37
N ASP A 294 23.98 14.31 -15.47
CA ASP A 294 25.38 14.33 -15.91
C ASP A 294 26.15 15.47 -15.23
N LYS A 295 27.49 15.51 -15.35
CA LYS A 295 28.31 16.57 -14.73
C LYS A 295 27.90 17.98 -15.11
N LYS A 296 27.45 18.20 -16.36
CA LYS A 296 27.00 19.52 -16.83
C LYS A 296 25.68 19.90 -16.17
N GLY A 297 24.74 18.97 -16.10
CA GLY A 297 23.48 19.14 -15.40
C GLY A 297 23.67 19.35 -13.91
N ALA A 298 24.57 18.63 -13.25
CA ALA A 298 24.87 18.82 -11.82
C ALA A 298 25.30 20.26 -11.51
N ARG A 299 26.21 20.82 -12.31
CA ARG A 299 26.64 22.22 -12.18
C ARG A 299 25.50 23.21 -12.41
N ALA A 300 24.65 22.95 -13.40
CA ALA A 300 23.52 23.81 -13.73
C ALA A 300 22.44 23.77 -12.64
N ILE A 301 22.09 22.59 -12.15
CA ILE A 301 21.10 22.38 -11.08
C ILE A 301 21.60 22.99 -9.78
N SER A 302 22.84 22.71 -9.39
CA SER A 302 23.42 23.25 -8.16
C SER A 302 23.44 24.77 -8.12
N ARG A 303 23.67 25.43 -9.25
CA ARG A 303 23.62 26.90 -9.33
C ARG A 303 22.20 27.45 -9.21
N ARG A 304 21.21 26.72 -9.71
CA ARG A 304 19.80 27.16 -9.65
C ARG A 304 19.15 26.89 -8.30
N LEU A 305 19.64 25.88 -7.57
CA LEU A 305 19.19 25.57 -6.22
C LEU A 305 20.13 26.14 -5.14
N GLU A 306 20.95 27.13 -5.48
CA GLU A 306 21.96 27.71 -4.56
C GLU A 306 21.33 28.24 -3.27
N GLU A 307 20.14 28.82 -3.35
CA GLU A 307 19.39 29.33 -2.19
C GLU A 307 18.94 28.23 -1.21
N PHE A 308 18.91 26.97 -1.65
CA PHE A 308 18.48 25.81 -0.84
C PHE A 308 19.64 24.96 -0.36
N VAL A 309 20.90 25.36 -0.60
CA VAL A 309 22.07 24.49 -0.40
C VAL A 309 22.28 24.14 1.08
N ILE A 310 22.43 22.84 1.36
CA ILE A 310 22.99 22.32 2.61
C ILE A 310 24.46 21.98 2.39
N LEU A 311 24.74 21.32 1.26
CA LEU A 311 26.05 20.81 0.91
C LEU A 311 26.36 21.20 -0.54
N PRO A 312 27.39 22.05 -0.77
CA PRO A 312 27.70 22.51 -2.12
C PRO A 312 28.22 21.37 -2.98
N LEU A 313 28.08 21.54 -4.30
CA LEU A 313 28.47 20.55 -5.29
C LEU A 313 29.98 20.29 -5.25
N ASP A 314 30.36 19.05 -4.95
CA ASP A 314 31.75 18.61 -4.98
C ASP A 314 31.88 17.17 -5.46
N TRP A 315 33.06 16.75 -5.92
CA TRP A 315 33.32 15.34 -6.19
C TRP A 315 33.41 14.57 -4.87
N ARG A 316 32.56 13.57 -4.69
CA ARG A 316 32.56 12.72 -3.49
C ARG A 316 32.61 11.26 -3.86
N GLU A 317 33.29 10.49 -3.03
CA GLU A 317 33.56 9.08 -3.26
C GLU A 317 33.61 8.32 -1.94
N ASN A 318 32.92 7.18 -1.89
CA ASN A 318 32.96 6.23 -0.79
C ASN A 318 33.15 4.80 -1.33
N GLU A 319 32.97 3.79 -0.48
CA GLU A 319 33.12 2.38 -0.85
C GLU A 319 32.11 1.90 -1.89
N GLN A 320 30.91 2.49 -1.93
CA GLN A 320 29.78 2.04 -2.76
C GLN A 320 29.57 2.90 -4.02
N TYR A 321 29.88 4.20 -3.97
CA TYR A 321 29.63 5.09 -5.10
C TYR A 321 30.59 6.30 -5.17
N ALA A 322 30.66 6.91 -6.35
CA ALA A 322 31.32 8.19 -6.59
C ALA A 322 30.47 9.07 -7.51
N SER A 323 30.35 10.36 -7.20
CA SER A 323 29.55 11.32 -7.99
C SER A 323 29.96 12.77 -7.72
N HIS A 324 29.58 13.67 -8.62
CA HIS A 324 29.45 15.09 -8.30
C HIS A 324 28.20 15.27 -7.43
N PHE A 325 28.40 15.35 -6.11
CA PHE A 325 27.36 15.28 -5.10
C PHE A 325 27.07 16.65 -4.49
N ALA A 326 25.79 16.96 -4.31
CA ALA A 326 25.30 18.12 -3.57
C ALA A 326 24.02 17.74 -2.79
N GLN A 327 23.71 18.50 -1.74
CA GLN A 327 22.46 18.35 -0.99
C GLN A 327 21.79 19.70 -0.79
N PHE A 328 20.47 19.69 -0.85
CA PHE A 328 19.61 20.87 -0.69
C PHE A 328 18.46 20.56 0.27
N LYS A 329 17.87 21.61 0.86
CA LYS A 329 16.63 21.52 1.64
C LYS A 329 15.56 22.38 0.98
N VAL A 330 14.59 21.74 0.33
CA VAL A 330 13.50 22.41 -0.38
C VAL A 330 12.19 22.04 0.31
N GLU A 331 11.40 23.03 0.75
CA GLU A 331 10.16 22.79 1.51
C GLU A 331 10.35 21.86 2.73
N GLY A 332 11.53 21.93 3.37
CA GLY A 332 11.89 21.07 4.50
C GLY A 332 12.30 19.63 4.12
N VAL A 333 12.21 19.26 2.85
CA VAL A 333 12.57 17.94 2.32
C VAL A 333 14.01 17.95 1.82
N LYS A 334 14.77 16.89 2.13
CA LYS A 334 16.14 16.71 1.65
C LYS A 334 16.12 16.34 0.16
N VAL A 335 16.93 17.03 -0.63
CA VAL A 335 17.13 16.76 -2.06
C VAL A 335 18.60 16.44 -2.29
N GLU A 336 18.89 15.25 -2.81
CA GLU A 336 20.25 14.82 -3.14
C GLU A 336 20.48 14.87 -4.64
N LEU A 337 21.58 15.50 -5.06
CA LEU A 337 21.95 15.64 -6.46
C LEU A 337 23.20 14.79 -6.74
N MET A 338 23.11 13.89 -7.71
CA MET A 338 24.19 12.99 -8.11
C MET A 338 24.51 13.16 -9.59
N GLY A 339 25.62 13.85 -9.89
CA GLY A 339 26.15 14.02 -11.24
C GLY A 339 27.17 12.95 -11.63
N ASP A 340 27.03 12.37 -12.82
CA ASP A 340 27.92 11.33 -13.34
C ASP A 340 28.11 10.15 -12.36
N LEU A 341 27.01 9.67 -11.77
CA LEU A 341 27.03 8.61 -10.76
C LEU A 341 27.78 7.36 -11.24
N ARG A 342 28.68 6.89 -10.39
CA ARG A 342 29.45 5.65 -10.55
C ARG A 342 29.16 4.75 -9.37
N VAL A 343 28.70 3.53 -9.63
CA VAL A 343 28.46 2.52 -8.59
C VAL A 343 29.65 1.56 -8.56
N LYS A 344 30.18 1.25 -7.39
CA LYS A 344 31.33 0.36 -7.20
C LYS A 344 30.87 -0.98 -6.66
N LYS A 345 31.31 -2.08 -7.28
CA LYS A 345 31.05 -3.45 -6.80
C LYS A 345 32.18 -4.37 -7.22
N ASP A 346 32.79 -5.07 -6.26
CA ASP A 346 33.82 -6.10 -6.50
C ASP A 346 34.90 -5.66 -7.51
N LYS A 347 35.52 -4.50 -7.26
CA LYS A 347 36.53 -3.83 -8.11
C LYS A 347 36.04 -3.32 -9.48
N THR A 348 34.76 -3.48 -9.79
CA THR A 348 34.13 -2.97 -11.01
C THR A 348 33.47 -1.61 -10.75
N ILE A 349 33.68 -0.66 -11.67
CA ILE A 349 32.98 0.63 -11.68
C ILE A 349 31.91 0.59 -12.75
N LEU A 350 30.66 0.71 -12.32
CA LEU A 350 29.47 0.63 -13.15
C LEU A 350 28.94 2.04 -13.43
N ARG A 351 28.61 2.30 -14.70
CA ARG A 351 27.98 3.53 -15.16
C ARG A 351 26.71 3.19 -15.91
N PHE A 352 25.62 3.80 -15.51
CA PHE A 352 24.33 3.60 -16.13
C PHE A 352 24.02 4.76 -17.08
N ASN A 353 23.60 4.44 -18.29
CA ASN A 353 23.05 5.43 -19.21
C ASN A 353 21.52 5.36 -19.13
N TYR A 354 20.95 6.23 -18.31
CA TYR A 354 19.51 6.31 -18.09
C TYR A 354 18.77 7.02 -19.24
N TRP A 355 19.45 7.90 -19.97
CA TRP A 355 18.81 8.99 -20.72
C TRP A 355 17.89 8.54 -21.84
N ALA A 356 18.17 7.39 -22.46
CA ALA A 356 17.35 6.85 -23.55
C ALA A 356 16.03 6.24 -23.06
N ASP A 357 15.92 5.95 -21.76
CA ASP A 357 14.84 5.15 -21.19
C ASP A 357 14.11 5.88 -20.04
N VAL A 358 14.53 7.11 -19.68
CA VAL A 358 13.83 7.96 -18.69
C VAL A 358 12.38 8.16 -19.11
N LYS A 359 11.45 7.87 -18.20
CA LYS A 359 10.01 8.08 -18.44
C LYS A 359 9.64 9.52 -18.06
N GLU A 360 8.93 10.20 -18.94
CA GLU A 360 8.41 11.55 -18.67
C GLU A 360 6.91 11.50 -18.37
N MET A 361 6.55 11.80 -17.13
CA MET A 361 5.19 11.65 -16.60
C MET A 361 4.57 13.01 -16.28
N PRO A 362 3.24 13.14 -16.32
CA PRO A 362 2.55 14.29 -15.74
C PRO A 362 2.92 14.46 -14.26
N PHE A 363 2.98 15.70 -13.77
CA PHE A 363 3.20 16.01 -12.36
C PHE A 363 2.61 17.38 -12.03
N GLY A 364 1.36 17.41 -11.60
CA GLY A 364 0.57 18.64 -11.48
C GLY A 364 0.51 19.40 -12.82
N ASN A 365 0.88 20.68 -12.79
CA ASN A 365 1.01 21.51 -14.01
C ASN A 365 2.40 21.43 -14.66
N SER A 366 3.24 20.47 -14.24
CA SER A 366 4.60 20.26 -14.74
C SER A 366 4.75 18.84 -15.30
N ARG A 367 5.97 18.52 -15.78
CA ARG A 367 6.35 17.16 -16.15
C ARG A 367 7.55 16.74 -15.32
N VAL A 368 7.53 15.50 -14.85
CA VAL A 368 8.62 14.89 -14.09
C VAL A 368 9.28 13.81 -14.93
N ARG A 369 10.61 13.71 -14.81
CA ARG A 369 11.41 12.68 -15.45
C ARG A 369 11.81 11.66 -14.41
N VAL A 370 11.50 10.40 -14.63
CA VAL A 370 11.63 9.34 -13.64
C VAL A 370 12.50 8.21 -14.19
N VAL A 371 13.44 7.74 -13.38
CA VAL A 371 14.24 6.54 -13.68
C VAL A 371 13.33 5.30 -13.64
N PRO A 372 13.30 4.47 -14.71
CA PRO A 372 12.47 3.28 -14.74
C PRO A 372 12.77 2.31 -13.57
N PRO A 373 11.76 1.60 -13.03
CA PRO A 373 11.95 0.64 -11.95
C PRO A 373 12.99 -0.45 -12.27
N GLU A 374 13.16 -0.82 -13.55
CA GLU A 374 14.18 -1.78 -13.99
C GLU A 374 15.61 -1.33 -13.63
N PHE A 375 15.93 -0.04 -13.81
CA PHE A 375 17.22 0.50 -13.38
C PHE A 375 17.32 0.56 -11.86
N GLN A 376 16.20 0.84 -11.17
CA GLN A 376 16.16 0.90 -9.72
C GLN A 376 16.39 -0.49 -9.10
N LEU A 377 15.84 -1.56 -9.68
CA LEU A 377 16.11 -2.94 -9.27
C LEU A 377 17.62 -3.23 -9.30
N VAL A 378 18.26 -2.95 -10.44
CA VAL A 378 19.70 -3.19 -10.59
C VAL A 378 20.51 -2.32 -9.63
N ALA A 379 20.16 -1.05 -9.47
CA ALA A 379 20.87 -0.16 -8.54
C ALA A 379 20.77 -0.64 -7.09
N ASN A 380 19.59 -1.08 -6.63
CA ASN A 380 19.41 -1.58 -5.27
C ASN A 380 20.14 -2.90 -5.02
N LEU A 381 20.30 -3.77 -6.03
CA LEU A 381 21.10 -5.00 -5.88
C LEU A 381 22.62 -4.75 -5.79
N LEU A 382 23.09 -3.61 -6.29
CA LEU A 382 24.50 -3.26 -6.25
C LEU A 382 24.91 -2.62 -4.92
N ILE A 383 23.97 -1.97 -4.24
CA ILE A 383 24.17 -1.25 -2.99
C ILE A 383 23.88 -2.19 -1.82
N LYS A 384 24.78 -2.25 -0.85
CA LYS A 384 24.64 -3.15 0.31
C LYS A 384 23.46 -2.70 1.19
N GLY A 385 22.62 -3.64 1.64
CA GLY A 385 21.50 -3.37 2.56
C GLY A 385 20.24 -2.83 1.87
N LYS A 386 20.09 -3.09 0.57
CA LYS A 386 18.93 -2.70 -0.25
C LYS A 386 18.25 -3.89 -0.93
N GLU A 387 18.56 -5.10 -0.49
CA GLU A 387 18.06 -6.36 -1.05
C GLU A 387 16.55 -6.50 -0.92
N GLU A 388 15.98 -6.14 0.23
CA GLU A 388 14.53 -6.15 0.46
C GLU A 388 13.80 -5.20 -0.50
N ARG A 389 14.34 -4.00 -0.68
CA ARG A 389 13.80 -3.03 -1.63
C ARG A 389 13.88 -3.54 -3.07
N ALA A 390 14.97 -4.21 -3.44
CA ALA A 390 15.06 -4.89 -4.72
C ALA A 390 14.00 -6.00 -4.87
N ARG A 391 13.67 -6.76 -3.81
CA ARG A 391 12.58 -7.76 -3.84
C ARG A 391 11.24 -7.11 -4.09
N LEU A 392 10.95 -6.00 -3.41
CA LEU A 392 9.71 -5.25 -3.60
C LEU A 392 9.60 -4.73 -5.05
N ILE A 393 10.68 -4.16 -5.60
CA ILE A 393 10.71 -3.71 -6.99
C ILE A 393 10.50 -4.88 -7.95
N ALA A 394 11.13 -6.03 -7.71
CA ALA A 394 10.95 -7.21 -8.55
C ALA A 394 9.50 -7.75 -8.49
N LYS A 395 8.88 -7.79 -7.30
CA LYS A 395 7.46 -8.17 -7.13
C LYS A 395 6.55 -7.26 -7.96
N HIS A 396 6.75 -5.95 -7.85
CA HIS A 396 6.01 -4.95 -8.64
C HIS A 396 6.21 -5.11 -10.15
N LEU A 397 7.46 -5.32 -10.58
CA LEU A 397 7.80 -5.55 -11.98
C LEU A 397 7.14 -6.81 -12.55
N ARG A 398 6.96 -7.86 -11.74
CA ARG A 398 6.23 -9.07 -12.15
C ARG A 398 4.73 -8.84 -12.28
N SER A 399 4.12 -8.10 -11.34
CA SER A 399 2.67 -7.85 -11.38
C SER A 399 2.25 -6.94 -12.54
N GLU A 400 3.07 -5.94 -12.88
CA GLU A 400 2.76 -4.95 -13.92
C GLU A 400 3.26 -5.33 -15.32
N GLY A 401 4.06 -6.39 -15.45
CA GLY A 401 4.75 -6.75 -16.69
C GLY A 401 5.96 -5.85 -16.96
N TYR A 402 7.17 -6.38 -16.73
CA TYR A 402 8.41 -5.63 -16.89
C TYR A 402 8.95 -5.63 -18.33
N ASN A 403 9.74 -4.61 -18.67
CA ASN A 403 10.35 -4.54 -20.00
C ASN A 403 11.58 -5.47 -20.09
N GLU A 404 11.37 -6.70 -20.55
CA GLU A 404 12.44 -7.70 -20.75
C GLU A 404 13.58 -7.20 -21.63
N LYS A 405 13.27 -6.44 -22.69
CA LYS A 405 14.28 -5.85 -23.58
C LYS A 405 15.14 -4.84 -22.83
N LEU A 406 14.54 -4.04 -21.96
CA LEU A 406 15.26 -3.08 -21.12
C LEU A 406 16.12 -3.78 -20.08
N ILE A 407 15.60 -4.78 -19.36
CA ILE A 407 16.39 -5.58 -18.41
C ILE A 407 17.59 -6.23 -19.13
N THR A 408 17.35 -6.86 -20.28
CA THR A 408 18.42 -7.47 -21.10
C THR A 408 19.45 -6.42 -21.52
N LYS A 409 19.00 -5.22 -21.93
CA LYS A 409 19.88 -4.10 -22.30
C LYS A 409 20.72 -3.63 -21.11
N ILE A 410 20.11 -3.47 -19.93
CA ILE A 410 20.80 -3.07 -18.69
C ILE A 410 21.86 -4.13 -18.35
N VAL A 411 21.47 -5.41 -18.35
CA VAL A 411 22.35 -6.54 -18.02
C VAL A 411 23.52 -6.66 -18.99
N LYS A 412 23.27 -6.59 -20.31
CA LYS A 412 24.31 -6.73 -21.35
C LYS A 412 25.26 -5.54 -21.39
N ARG A 413 24.76 -4.31 -21.25
CA ARG A 413 25.57 -3.09 -21.42
C ARG A 413 26.37 -2.71 -20.17
N SER A 414 25.95 -3.16 -18.99
CA SER A 414 26.47 -2.60 -17.75
C SER A 414 27.67 -3.36 -17.15
N LYS A 415 28.30 -4.34 -17.83
CA LYS A 415 29.40 -5.16 -17.25
C LYS A 415 29.09 -5.67 -15.83
N LEU A 416 27.83 -6.05 -15.57
CA LEU A 416 27.40 -6.45 -14.23
C LEU A 416 28.11 -7.75 -13.78
N PRO A 417 28.46 -7.88 -12.49
CA PRO A 417 28.94 -9.14 -11.94
C PRO A 417 27.97 -10.29 -12.24
N ARG A 418 28.49 -11.49 -12.48
CA ARG A 418 27.68 -12.68 -12.84
C ARG A 418 26.59 -12.96 -11.79
N ALA A 419 26.95 -12.92 -10.51
CA ALA A 419 26.01 -13.14 -9.40
C ALA A 419 24.81 -12.18 -9.42
N ILE A 420 25.05 -10.89 -9.73
CA ILE A 420 23.98 -9.88 -9.81
C ILE A 420 23.06 -10.17 -11.00
N ARG A 421 23.61 -10.61 -12.14
CA ARG A 421 22.80 -10.97 -13.32
C ARG A 421 21.88 -12.15 -13.02
N GLU A 422 22.43 -13.21 -12.44
CA GLU A 422 21.67 -14.41 -12.04
C GLU A 422 20.62 -14.06 -10.97
N GLN A 423 20.93 -13.18 -10.03
CA GLN A 423 19.99 -12.71 -9.02
C GLN A 423 18.82 -11.93 -9.64
N ILE A 424 19.08 -11.02 -10.59
CA ILE A 424 18.01 -10.30 -11.31
C ILE A 424 17.07 -11.28 -12.00
N HIS A 425 17.60 -12.28 -12.70
CA HIS A 425 16.79 -13.28 -13.40
C HIS A 425 15.93 -14.10 -12.44
N ARG A 426 16.50 -14.61 -11.34
CA ARG A 426 15.74 -15.36 -10.32
C ARG A 426 14.62 -14.52 -9.72
N MET A 427 14.93 -13.28 -9.33
CA MET A 427 13.93 -12.39 -8.75
C MET A 427 12.81 -12.06 -9.73
N LEU A 428 13.10 -11.86 -11.02
CA LEU A 428 12.06 -11.60 -12.02
C LEU A 428 11.29 -12.86 -12.44
N ALA A 429 11.86 -14.05 -12.28
CA ALA A 429 11.19 -15.34 -12.45
C ALA A 429 10.30 -15.73 -11.26
N GLY A 430 10.44 -15.05 -10.11
CA GLY A 430 9.73 -15.40 -8.88
C GLY A 430 10.41 -16.50 -8.06
N GLU A 431 11.59 -16.96 -8.47
CA GLU A 431 12.35 -18.00 -7.79
C GLU A 431 13.00 -17.44 -6.50
N GLY A 432 12.69 -18.05 -5.35
CA GLY A 432 13.23 -17.68 -4.04
C GLY A 432 12.47 -16.57 -3.30
N ALA A 433 11.19 -16.35 -3.63
CA ALA A 433 10.33 -15.39 -2.92
C ALA A 433 9.78 -15.92 -1.57
N ASP A 434 9.85 -17.24 -1.31
CA ASP A 434 9.25 -17.89 -0.14
C ASP A 434 10.26 -18.47 0.87
N ALA A 435 11.53 -18.08 0.79
CA ALA A 435 12.56 -18.54 1.73
C ALA A 435 13.05 -17.40 2.61
N SER A 436 12.19 -16.93 3.53
CA SER A 436 12.54 -16.38 4.85
C SER A 436 11.29 -15.94 5.59
#